data_AF-A0A542ALB2-F1
#
_entry.id   AF-A0A542ALB2-F1
#
_cell.length_a   1.000
_cell.length_b   1.000
_cell.length_c   1.000
_cell.angle_alpha   90.00
_cell.angle_beta   90.00
_cell.angle_gamma   90.00
#
_symmetry.space_group_name_H-M   'P 1'
#
loop_
_entity.id
_entity.type
_entity.pdbx_description
1 polymer ?
#
loop_
_entity_poly.entity_id
_entity_poly.type
_entity_poly.pdbx_seq_one_letter_code
_entity_poly.pdbx_strand_id
1 'polypeptide(L)'
;MERTHLTGLIVFFVIFFIATFFALRFGSEWVSNLVASLPAWLNTGLKATSTILPAVGMAMLIKMMDAKKYWAFLLLGFVLAEYLKLDVLAISLMGLAIAAGVFSLSKREDGENIFADNENSENREILLDRKDLKKVFFRSFFSMTSINYERYCNLGFCYAMIPALKKFYKNEEEYKEALARNNEFFNCHPYTGNAVIGVTLALEEEKSRNQQMAPEIISSTKAALMGPLSGIGDSLFKATFMTIFAAIGAGMSLNGNFLGPIVFIVPNVLLNVFSRWYFIKYGYRFGIKLVSKINESNLIDKFVQAATIVGLMVTAAMVVSFVKLPIALQFISAGKKVVVQELLDQILPGLLPVAVTLIYYKILNKSQKGNYICIVLSFVIGIFGKLFGIL
;
A
#
# COMPACT_ATOMS: atom_id res chain seq x y z
N MET A 1 19.89 -2.54 4.13
CA MET A 1 18.62 -2.29 3.41
C MET A 1 18.78 -2.36 1.90
N GLU A 2 19.54 -1.47 1.24
CA GLU A 2 19.64 -1.42 -0.24
C GLU A 2 20.03 -2.77 -0.87
N ARG A 3 21.12 -3.39 -0.38
CA ARG A 3 21.56 -4.71 -0.86
C ARG A 3 20.50 -5.79 -0.65
N THR A 4 19.89 -5.83 0.54
CA THR A 4 18.83 -6.78 0.90
C THR A 4 17.60 -6.65 0.00
N HIS A 5 17.23 -5.42 -0.38
CA HIS A 5 16.14 -5.20 -1.33
C HIS A 5 16.51 -5.76 -2.70
N LEU A 6 17.71 -5.45 -3.21
CA LEU A 6 18.16 -5.90 -4.53
C LEU A 6 18.41 -7.42 -4.62
N THR A 7 18.76 -8.09 -3.51
CA THR A 7 18.83 -9.56 -3.49
C THR A 7 17.48 -10.22 -3.78
N GLY A 8 16.37 -9.49 -3.60
CA GLY A 8 15.04 -9.93 -4.02
C GLY A 8 14.95 -10.24 -5.52
N LEU A 9 15.73 -9.58 -6.38
CA LEU A 9 15.76 -9.87 -7.82
C LEU A 9 16.19 -11.31 -8.09
N ILE A 10 17.24 -11.75 -7.38
CA ILE A 10 17.78 -13.11 -7.52
C ILE A 10 16.74 -14.11 -7.04
N VAL A 11 16.11 -13.84 -5.89
CA VAL A 11 15.06 -14.71 -5.33
C VAL A 11 13.88 -14.83 -6.28
N PHE A 12 13.36 -13.70 -6.79
CA PHE A 12 12.26 -13.70 -7.77
C PHE A 12 12.65 -14.43 -9.05
N PHE A 13 13.82 -14.10 -9.62
CA PHE A 13 14.31 -14.76 -10.82
C PHE A 13 14.39 -16.27 -10.63
N VAL A 14 15.00 -16.75 -9.54
CA VAL A 14 15.16 -18.17 -9.25
C VAL A 14 13.80 -18.86 -9.09
N ILE A 15 12.88 -18.28 -8.32
CA ILE A 15 11.54 -18.88 -8.10
C ILE A 15 10.77 -18.99 -9.42
N PHE A 16 10.69 -17.91 -10.20
CA PHE A 16 9.95 -17.91 -11.47
C PHE A 16 10.65 -18.77 -12.53
N PHE A 17 11.97 -18.67 -12.65
CA PHE A 17 12.74 -19.47 -13.60
C PHE A 17 12.58 -20.96 -13.32
N ILE A 18 12.77 -21.40 -12.07
CA ILE A 18 12.61 -22.81 -11.69
C ILE A 18 11.18 -23.26 -12.02
N ALA A 19 10.16 -22.55 -11.55
CA ALA A 19 8.77 -22.93 -11.77
C ALA A 19 8.42 -23.03 -13.26
N THR A 20 8.78 -22.01 -14.05
CA THR A 20 8.52 -21.99 -15.50
C THR A 20 9.33 -23.03 -16.25
N PHE A 21 10.61 -23.25 -15.90
CA PHE A 21 11.45 -24.26 -16.52
C PHE A 21 10.89 -25.67 -16.32
N PHE A 22 10.54 -26.03 -15.08
CA PHE A 22 9.96 -27.34 -14.80
C PHE A 22 8.58 -27.51 -15.45
N ALA A 23 7.73 -26.48 -15.43
CA ALA A 23 6.42 -26.53 -16.08
C ALA A 23 6.53 -26.73 -17.60
N LEU A 24 7.47 -26.06 -18.26
CA LEU A 24 7.70 -26.21 -19.70
C LEU A 24 8.37 -27.55 -20.05
N ARG A 25 9.27 -28.04 -19.19
CA ARG A 25 10.03 -29.27 -19.47
C ARG A 25 9.24 -30.55 -19.20
N PHE A 26 8.47 -30.60 -18.12
CA PHE A 26 7.80 -31.81 -17.64
C PHE A 26 6.27 -31.77 -17.81
N GLY A 27 5.71 -30.65 -18.27
CA GLY A 27 4.28 -30.48 -18.48
C GLY A 27 3.49 -30.24 -17.18
N SER A 28 2.20 -29.91 -17.35
CA SER A 28 1.30 -29.55 -16.25
C SER A 28 0.95 -30.70 -15.31
N GLU A 29 0.92 -31.94 -15.81
CA GLU A 29 0.61 -33.14 -14.99
C GLU A 29 1.67 -33.36 -13.91
N TRP A 30 2.95 -33.22 -14.24
CA TRP A 30 4.04 -33.35 -13.27
C TRP A 30 3.91 -32.31 -12.16
N VAL A 31 3.62 -31.06 -12.51
CA VAL A 31 3.42 -29.96 -11.54
C VAL A 31 2.21 -30.27 -10.63
N SER A 32 1.12 -30.76 -11.20
CA SER A 32 -0.07 -31.15 -10.42
C SER A 32 0.23 -32.25 -9.40
N ASN A 33 0.99 -33.27 -9.81
CA ASN A 33 1.39 -34.37 -8.93
C ASN A 33 2.34 -33.91 -7.80
N LEU A 34 3.27 -33.01 -8.09
CA LEU A 34 4.13 -32.40 -7.07
C LEU A 34 3.31 -31.62 -6.05
N VAL A 35 2.36 -30.79 -6.49
CA VAL A 35 1.48 -30.04 -5.59
C VAL A 35 0.61 -30.98 -4.75
N ALA A 36 0.12 -32.08 -5.34
CA ALA A 36 -0.65 -33.10 -4.63
C ALA A 36 0.17 -33.86 -3.57
N SER A 37 1.50 -33.96 -3.74
CA SER A 37 2.40 -34.60 -2.77
C SER A 37 2.67 -33.76 -1.52
N LEU A 38 2.35 -32.46 -1.54
CA LEU A 38 2.57 -31.59 -0.38
C LEU A 38 1.60 -31.95 0.76
N PRO A 39 2.09 -32.03 2.01
CA PRO A 39 1.20 -32.27 3.15
C PRO A 39 0.09 -31.22 3.24
N ALA A 40 -1.15 -31.68 3.38
CA ALA A 40 -2.33 -30.81 3.41
C ALA A 40 -2.23 -29.72 4.49
N TRP A 41 -1.67 -30.05 5.66
CA TRP A 41 -1.49 -29.11 6.77
C TRP A 41 -0.55 -27.93 6.41
N LEU A 42 0.48 -28.17 5.58
CA LEU A 42 1.45 -27.15 5.21
C LEU A 42 0.85 -26.18 4.19
N ASN A 43 0.23 -26.72 3.12
CA ASN A 43 -0.38 -25.90 2.07
C ASN A 43 -1.54 -25.05 2.63
N THR A 44 -2.40 -25.66 3.45
CA THR A 44 -3.55 -24.94 4.04
C THR A 44 -3.14 -23.98 5.15
N GLY A 45 -2.19 -24.35 6.01
CA GLY A 45 -1.67 -23.49 7.07
C GLY A 45 -0.92 -22.26 6.56
N LEU A 46 -0.09 -22.41 5.52
CA LEU A 46 0.60 -21.29 4.88
C LEU A 46 -0.39 -20.35 4.16
N LYS A 47 -1.40 -20.91 3.48
CA LYS A 47 -2.47 -20.10 2.87
C LYS A 47 -3.23 -19.29 3.92
N ALA A 48 -3.63 -19.91 5.03
CA ALA A 48 -4.30 -19.22 6.13
C ALA A 48 -3.41 -18.12 6.75
N THR A 49 -2.12 -18.39 6.92
CA THR A 49 -1.16 -17.40 7.42
C THR A 49 -1.06 -16.19 6.48
N SER A 50 -1.01 -16.43 5.17
CA SER A 50 -0.84 -15.38 4.16
C SER A 50 -1.97 -14.35 4.14
N THR A 51 -3.19 -14.75 4.53
CA THR A 51 -4.36 -13.86 4.60
C THR A 51 -4.46 -13.11 5.93
N ILE A 52 -3.69 -13.51 6.96
CA ILE A 52 -3.64 -12.84 8.26
C ILE A 52 -2.54 -11.78 8.27
N LEU A 53 -1.40 -12.08 7.64
CA LEU A 53 -0.19 -11.25 7.71
C LEU A 53 -0.38 -9.76 7.32
N PRO A 54 -1.26 -9.40 6.37
CA PRO A 54 -1.54 -7.99 6.07
C PRO A 54 -2.02 -7.19 7.29
N ALA A 55 -2.61 -7.83 8.30
CA ALA A 55 -3.04 -7.18 9.54
C ALA A 55 -1.87 -6.51 10.28
N VAL A 56 -0.65 -7.07 10.18
CA VAL A 56 0.56 -6.47 10.80
C VAL A 56 0.81 -5.09 10.18
N GLY A 57 0.79 -5.01 8.85
CA GLY A 57 0.99 -3.78 8.12
C GLY A 57 -0.08 -2.72 8.36
N MET A 58 -1.35 -3.13 8.36
CA MET A 58 -2.45 -2.20 8.67
C MET A 58 -2.37 -1.68 10.11
N ALA A 59 -2.01 -2.55 11.06
CA ALA A 59 -1.79 -2.16 12.45
C ALA A 59 -0.62 -1.16 12.60
N MET A 60 0.43 -1.30 11.80
CA MET A 60 1.52 -0.33 11.74
C MET A 60 1.06 1.03 11.20
N LEU A 61 0.23 1.06 10.14
CA LEU A 61 -0.34 2.31 9.64
C LEU A 61 -1.20 3.00 10.70
N ILE A 62 -2.09 2.25 11.36
CA ILE A 62 -2.92 2.76 12.45
C ILE A 62 -2.05 3.30 13.61
N LYS A 63 -0.93 2.64 13.92
CA LYS A 63 0.02 3.12 14.94
C LYS A 63 0.69 4.44 14.57
N MET A 64 0.97 4.65 13.29
CA MET A 64 1.68 5.84 12.81
C MET A 64 0.75 6.99 12.45
N MET A 65 -0.55 6.78 12.54
CA MET A 65 -1.57 7.80 12.41
C MET A 65 -2.14 8.06 13.80
N ASP A 66 -2.59 9.29 14.12
CA ASP A 66 -3.23 9.59 15.41
C ASP A 66 -4.66 9.00 15.47
N ALA A 67 -4.74 7.67 15.41
CA ALA A 67 -5.98 6.92 15.36
C ALA A 67 -6.80 7.09 16.64
N LYS A 68 -6.18 7.46 17.77
CA LYS A 68 -6.91 7.74 19.01
C LYS A 68 -7.78 8.97 18.87
N LYS A 69 -7.27 10.02 18.23
CA LYS A 69 -8.01 11.26 18.00
C LYS A 69 -9.07 11.11 16.91
N TYR A 70 -8.79 10.34 15.86
CA TYR A 70 -9.64 10.20 14.67
C TYR A 70 -10.29 8.82 14.50
N TRP A 71 -10.50 8.07 15.60
CA TRP A 71 -10.99 6.69 15.58
C TRP A 71 -12.34 6.52 14.87
N ALA A 72 -13.20 7.54 14.92
CA ALA A 72 -14.51 7.52 14.28
C ALA A 72 -14.41 7.33 12.75
N PHE A 73 -13.36 7.85 12.11
CA PHE A 73 -13.14 7.71 10.67
C PHE A 73 -12.62 6.32 10.30
N LEU A 74 -11.89 5.66 11.20
CA LEU A 74 -11.55 4.24 11.06
C LEU A 74 -12.83 3.38 11.08
N LEU A 75 -13.74 3.65 12.03
CA LEU A 75 -15.03 2.96 12.11
C LEU A 75 -15.91 3.24 10.88
N LEU A 76 -15.95 4.50 10.42
CA LEU A 76 -16.70 4.88 9.22
C LEU A 76 -16.19 4.12 7.99
N GLY A 77 -14.88 4.09 7.76
CA GLY A 77 -14.29 3.34 6.66
C GLY A 77 -14.61 1.85 6.73
N PHE A 78 -14.62 1.26 7.92
CA PHE A 78 -15.04 -0.12 8.14
C PHE A 78 -16.51 -0.34 7.76
N VAL A 79 -17.43 0.53 8.21
CA VAL A 79 -18.86 0.40 7.88
C VAL A 79 -19.09 0.50 6.38
N LEU A 80 -18.45 1.46 5.72
CA LEU A 80 -18.55 1.62 4.27
C LEU A 80 -18.03 0.39 3.51
N ALA A 81 -16.92 -0.19 3.96
CA ALA A 81 -16.33 -1.36 3.31
C ALA A 81 -17.15 -2.63 3.55
N GLU A 82 -17.58 -2.86 4.78
CA GLU A 82 -18.17 -4.13 5.17
C GLU A 82 -19.68 -4.18 4.94
N TYR A 83 -20.42 -3.11 5.25
CA TYR A 83 -21.88 -3.12 5.13
C TYR A 83 -22.35 -2.63 3.76
N LEU A 84 -21.73 -1.58 3.22
CA LEU A 84 -22.07 -1.08 1.88
C LEU A 84 -21.28 -1.80 0.77
N LYS A 85 -20.36 -2.70 1.14
CA LYS A 85 -19.50 -3.46 0.21
C LYS A 85 -18.75 -2.56 -0.77
N LEU A 86 -18.40 -1.34 -0.34
CA LEU A 86 -17.63 -0.40 -1.15
C LEU A 86 -16.17 -0.84 -1.19
N ASP A 87 -15.55 -0.73 -2.35
CA ASP A 87 -14.14 -1.02 -2.52
C ASP A 87 -13.25 0.10 -1.96
N VAL A 88 -11.95 -0.18 -1.86
CA VAL A 88 -10.96 0.79 -1.34
C VAL A 88 -10.95 2.08 -2.16
N LEU A 89 -11.17 1.98 -3.48
CA LEU A 89 -11.22 3.14 -4.37
C LEU A 89 -12.41 4.05 -4.02
N ALA A 90 -13.63 3.53 -3.95
CA ALA A 90 -14.83 4.30 -3.62
C ALA A 90 -14.69 4.99 -2.25
N ILE A 91 -14.23 4.25 -1.23
CA ILE A 91 -14.03 4.80 0.11
C ILE A 91 -12.95 5.88 0.12
N SER A 92 -11.90 5.71 -0.66
CA SER A 92 -10.86 6.73 -0.77
C SER A 92 -11.35 8.02 -1.42
N LEU A 93 -12.19 7.93 -2.46
CA LEU A 93 -12.80 9.09 -3.11
C LEU A 93 -13.78 9.79 -2.18
N MET A 94 -14.57 9.03 -1.41
CA MET A 94 -15.43 9.60 -0.36
C MET A 94 -14.62 10.29 0.74
N GLY A 95 -13.54 9.67 1.21
CA GLY A 95 -12.62 10.26 2.18
C GLY A 95 -12.03 11.57 1.68
N LEU A 96 -11.59 11.61 0.41
CA LEU A 96 -11.11 12.83 -0.25
C LEU A 96 -12.21 13.90 -0.36
N ALA A 97 -13.45 13.52 -0.68
CA ALA A 97 -14.57 14.44 -0.72
C ALA A 97 -14.90 15.02 0.67
N ILE A 98 -14.88 14.20 1.72
CA ILE A 98 -15.05 14.63 3.11
C ILE A 98 -13.93 15.59 3.50
N ALA A 99 -12.68 15.22 3.23
CA ALA A 99 -11.50 16.04 3.48
C ALA A 99 -11.61 17.41 2.76
N ALA A 100 -11.95 17.42 1.47
CA ALA A 100 -12.14 18.63 0.69
C ALA A 100 -13.32 19.47 1.20
N GLY A 101 -14.41 18.83 1.64
CA GLY A 101 -15.58 19.48 2.22
C GLY A 101 -15.26 20.15 3.56
N VAL A 102 -14.64 19.42 4.49
CA VAL A 102 -14.14 19.98 5.77
C VAL A 102 -13.21 21.15 5.49
N PHE A 103 -12.28 20.98 4.55
CA PHE A 103 -11.35 22.03 4.17
C PHE A 103 -12.04 23.27 3.58
N SER A 104 -13.04 23.09 2.72
CA SER A 104 -13.79 24.19 2.09
C SER A 104 -14.71 24.92 3.07
N LEU A 105 -15.28 24.20 4.05
CA LEU A 105 -16.11 24.79 5.11
C LEU A 105 -15.26 25.55 6.12
N SER A 106 -14.12 25.00 6.53
CA SER A 106 -13.15 25.70 7.38
C SER A 106 -12.54 26.94 6.73
N LYS A 107 -12.60 27.03 5.40
CA LYS A 107 -12.15 28.18 4.61
C LYS A 107 -13.21 29.28 4.47
N ARG A 108 -14.50 28.98 4.70
CA ARG A 108 -15.53 30.03 4.83
C ARG A 108 -15.35 30.86 6.10
N GLU A 109 -14.67 30.33 7.11
CA GLU A 109 -14.28 31.07 8.32
C GLU A 109 -12.99 31.89 8.13
N ASP A 110 -12.03 31.41 7.31
CA ASP A 110 -10.68 32.03 7.19
C ASP A 110 -10.41 32.75 5.85
N GLY A 111 -11.32 32.72 4.86
CA GLY A 111 -11.22 33.53 3.64
C GLY A 111 -10.14 33.15 2.60
N GLU A 112 -9.28 32.14 2.84
CA GLU A 112 -8.11 31.90 1.98
C GLU A 112 -8.20 30.71 1.00
N ASN A 113 -7.88 30.97 -0.28
CA ASN A 113 -7.85 29.98 -1.37
C ASN A 113 -6.49 29.29 -1.52
N ILE A 114 -6.33 28.05 -1.01
CA ILE A 114 -5.15 27.19 -1.29
C ILE A 114 -4.93 26.93 -2.80
N PHE A 115 -5.98 27.01 -3.63
CA PHE A 115 -5.86 26.82 -5.09
C PHE A 115 -5.83 28.13 -5.88
N ALA A 116 -5.86 29.31 -5.23
CA ALA A 116 -5.53 30.55 -5.92
C ALA A 116 -4.02 30.62 -6.15
N ASP A 117 -3.61 31.03 -7.34
CA ASP A 117 -2.21 31.26 -7.66
C ASP A 117 -1.74 32.51 -6.91
N ASN A 118 -0.99 32.33 -5.83
CA ASN A 118 -0.19 33.39 -5.23
C ASN A 118 1.21 33.32 -5.85
N GLU A 119 1.61 34.39 -6.55
CA GLU A 119 2.89 34.52 -7.26
C GLU A 119 4.11 34.55 -6.31
N ASN A 120 3.92 34.67 -5.00
CA ASN A 120 5.02 34.78 -4.01
C ASN A 120 5.76 33.46 -3.67
N SER A 121 5.63 32.41 -4.48
CA SER A 121 6.30 31.12 -4.24
C SER A 121 7.77 31.04 -4.72
N GLU A 122 8.34 32.15 -5.19
CA GLU A 122 9.57 32.14 -6.01
C GLU A 122 10.92 32.08 -5.28
N ASN A 123 11.00 32.19 -3.95
CA ASN A 123 12.29 32.20 -3.23
C ASN A 123 12.49 31.00 -2.27
N ARG A 124 12.14 29.78 -2.70
CA ARG A 124 12.45 28.55 -1.95
C ARG A 124 13.64 27.83 -2.59
N GLU A 125 14.73 27.66 -1.85
CA GLU A 125 15.88 26.88 -2.33
C GLU A 125 15.52 25.40 -2.43
N ILE A 126 15.27 24.91 -3.64
CA ILE A 126 14.92 23.49 -3.89
C ILE A 126 16.15 22.61 -3.62
N LEU A 127 16.04 21.67 -2.67
CA LEU A 127 17.17 20.81 -2.29
C LEU A 127 17.44 19.66 -3.27
N LEU A 128 16.44 19.25 -4.05
CA LEU A 128 16.57 18.20 -5.06
C LEU A 128 16.67 18.77 -6.47
N ASP A 129 17.74 18.40 -7.17
CA ASP A 129 17.89 18.74 -8.58
C ASP A 129 17.28 17.67 -9.50
N ARG A 130 17.33 17.93 -10.82
CA ARG A 130 16.85 16.97 -11.83
C ARG A 130 17.64 15.65 -11.82
N LYS A 131 18.92 15.66 -11.44
CA LYS A 131 19.75 14.45 -11.37
C LYS A 131 19.32 13.56 -10.20
N ASP A 132 18.92 14.14 -9.08
CA ASP A 132 18.38 13.41 -7.94
C ASP A 132 17.05 12.76 -8.27
N LEU A 133 16.13 13.49 -8.90
CA LEU A 133 14.86 12.92 -9.36
C LEU A 133 15.07 11.78 -10.38
N LYS A 134 16.11 11.86 -11.23
CA LYS A 134 16.50 10.75 -12.10
C LYS A 134 16.99 9.53 -11.31
N LYS A 135 17.76 9.72 -10.24
CA LYS A 135 18.18 8.61 -9.36
C LYS A 135 16.97 7.93 -8.72
N VAL A 136 16.02 8.70 -8.19
CA VAL A 136 14.77 8.18 -7.64
C VAL A 136 13.99 7.42 -8.71
N PHE A 137 13.86 7.99 -9.92
CA PHE A 137 13.21 7.36 -11.07
C PHE A 137 13.81 6.00 -11.43
N PHE A 138 15.13 5.90 -11.58
CA PHE A 138 15.75 4.62 -11.90
C PHE A 138 15.59 3.60 -10.76
N ARG A 139 15.66 4.04 -9.51
CA ARG A 139 15.43 3.16 -8.36
C ARG A 139 13.98 2.71 -8.24
N SER A 140 13.02 3.51 -8.69
CA SER A 140 11.60 3.15 -8.59
C SER A 140 11.24 1.94 -9.43
N PHE A 141 11.98 1.62 -10.50
CA PHE A 141 11.77 0.39 -11.30
C PHE A 141 11.83 -0.88 -10.44
N PHE A 142 12.59 -0.84 -9.35
CA PHE A 142 12.79 -1.96 -8.45
C PHE A 142 11.72 -2.02 -7.34
N SER A 143 10.65 -1.23 -7.40
CA SER A 143 9.65 -1.11 -6.33
C SER A 143 9.05 -2.44 -5.86
N MET A 144 8.91 -3.42 -6.76
CA MET A 144 8.29 -4.73 -6.48
C MET A 144 9.29 -5.85 -6.17
N THR A 145 10.59 -5.56 -6.17
CA THR A 145 11.67 -6.56 -6.08
C THR A 145 11.62 -7.40 -4.80
N SER A 146 11.16 -6.81 -3.70
CA SER A 146 11.08 -7.47 -2.39
C SER A 146 9.68 -7.34 -1.78
N ILE A 147 8.65 -7.52 -2.63
CA ILE A 147 7.27 -7.56 -2.16
C ILE A 147 7.11 -8.66 -1.12
N ASN A 148 6.42 -8.35 -0.03
CA ASN A 148 6.21 -9.24 1.10
C ASN A 148 4.81 -9.04 1.67
N TYR A 149 4.25 -10.04 2.33
CA TYR A 149 2.88 -9.94 2.87
C TYR A 149 2.75 -9.05 4.12
N GLU A 150 3.86 -8.73 4.80
CA GLU A 150 3.84 -7.87 5.98
C GLU A 150 3.57 -6.41 5.61
N ARG A 151 4.26 -5.90 4.58
CA ARG A 151 4.28 -4.47 4.21
C ARG A 151 4.22 -4.19 2.70
N TYR A 152 4.02 -5.21 1.88
CA TYR A 152 3.93 -5.15 0.42
C TYR A 152 5.16 -4.47 -0.20
N CYS A 153 4.99 -3.31 -0.85
CA CYS A 153 5.98 -2.67 -1.70
C CYS A 153 6.86 -1.67 -0.93
N ASN A 154 6.77 -1.66 0.39
CA ASN A 154 7.45 -0.72 1.28
C ASN A 154 8.96 -0.59 1.07
N LEU A 155 9.67 -1.71 0.96
CA LEU A 155 11.13 -1.73 0.82
C LEU A 155 11.57 -1.11 -0.49
N GLY A 156 10.81 -1.33 -1.56
CA GLY A 156 11.06 -0.71 -2.86
C GLY A 156 10.72 0.77 -2.88
N PHE A 157 9.65 1.19 -2.19
CA PHE A 157 9.33 2.59 -1.95
C PHE A 157 10.48 3.29 -1.20
N CYS A 158 10.89 2.74 -0.05
CA CYS A 158 12.01 3.25 0.73
C CYS A 158 13.31 3.28 -0.08
N TYR A 159 13.61 2.22 -0.83
CA TYR A 159 14.80 2.14 -1.70
C TYR A 159 14.87 3.29 -2.72
N ALA A 160 13.73 3.65 -3.32
CA ALA A 160 13.64 4.77 -4.24
C ALA A 160 13.87 6.13 -3.56
N MET A 161 13.44 6.27 -2.30
CA MET A 161 13.57 7.51 -1.50
C MET A 161 15.00 7.75 -0.98
N ILE A 162 15.79 6.70 -0.74
CA ILE A 162 17.11 6.79 -0.10
C ILE A 162 18.03 7.90 -0.64
N PRO A 163 18.20 8.11 -1.97
CA PRO A 163 19.08 9.16 -2.48
C PRO A 163 18.69 10.55 -1.99
N ALA A 164 17.39 10.83 -1.88
CA ALA A 164 16.87 12.09 -1.37
C ALA A 164 16.97 12.17 0.16
N LEU A 165 16.61 11.10 0.87
CA LEU A 165 16.70 11.07 2.33
C LEU A 165 18.13 11.31 2.84
N LYS A 166 19.15 10.78 2.15
CA LYS A 166 20.58 11.05 2.43
C LYS A 166 21.00 12.51 2.21
N LYS A 167 20.27 13.24 1.36
CA LYS A 167 20.49 14.68 1.15
C LYS A 167 19.83 15.49 2.25
N PHE A 168 18.61 15.15 2.62
CA PHE A 168 17.80 15.85 3.62
C PHE A 168 18.34 15.69 5.04
N TYR A 169 18.63 14.45 5.45
CA TYR A 169 19.00 14.14 6.83
C TYR A 169 20.48 13.80 6.93
N LYS A 170 21.26 14.70 7.55
CA LYS A 170 22.69 14.49 7.83
C LYS A 170 22.94 13.81 9.17
N ASN A 171 22.02 13.97 10.12
CA ASN A 171 22.04 13.26 11.39
C ASN A 171 21.62 11.80 11.18
N GLU A 172 22.37 10.87 11.77
CA GLU A 172 22.14 9.43 11.62
C GLU A 172 20.79 8.99 12.22
N GLU A 173 20.39 9.56 13.37
CA GLU A 173 19.15 9.20 14.04
C GLU A 173 17.93 9.71 13.26
N GLU A 174 17.94 10.98 12.83
CA GLU A 174 16.87 11.52 11.96
C GLU A 174 16.76 10.75 10.64
N TYR A 175 17.90 10.34 10.07
CA TYR A 175 17.92 9.52 8.86
C TYR A 175 17.31 8.13 9.10
N LYS A 176 17.60 7.47 10.24
CA LYS A 176 16.97 6.19 10.62
C LYS A 176 15.46 6.34 10.80
N GLU A 177 15.00 7.42 11.43
CA GLU A 177 13.57 7.71 11.59
C GLU A 177 12.89 7.92 10.22
N ALA A 178 13.51 8.68 9.32
CA ALA A 178 13.01 8.88 7.98
C ALA A 178 12.96 7.57 7.17
N LEU A 179 13.98 6.71 7.29
CA LEU A 179 13.96 5.38 6.70
C LEU A 179 12.83 4.51 7.26
N ALA A 180 12.60 4.53 8.57
CA ALA A 180 11.56 3.74 9.21
C ALA A 180 10.16 4.17 8.71
N ARG A 181 9.90 5.48 8.69
CA ARG A 181 8.65 6.06 8.18
C ARG A 181 8.43 5.80 6.69
N ASN A 182 9.48 5.83 5.88
CA ASN A 182 9.38 5.48 4.45
C ASN A 182 9.35 3.97 4.17
N ASN A 183 9.49 3.12 5.21
CA ASN A 183 9.45 1.66 5.14
C ASN A 183 8.20 1.05 5.82
N GLU A 184 7.19 1.87 6.06
CA GLU A 184 5.83 1.48 6.43
C GLU A 184 5.11 0.70 5.32
N PHE A 185 4.00 0.04 5.66
CA PHE A 185 3.13 -0.60 4.67
C PHE A 185 2.85 0.36 3.51
N PHE A 186 3.11 -0.09 2.28
CA PHE A 186 2.79 0.66 1.08
C PHE A 186 2.34 -0.33 0.01
N ASN A 187 1.11 -0.18 -0.44
CA ASN A 187 0.57 -0.95 -1.55
C ASN A 187 -0.14 -0.01 -2.52
N CYS A 188 0.45 0.15 -3.70
CA CYS A 188 -0.09 0.96 -4.77
C CYS A 188 0.44 0.43 -6.10
N HIS A 189 -0.33 0.59 -7.17
CA HIS A 189 0.09 0.16 -8.50
C HIS A 189 1.47 0.76 -8.87
N PRO A 190 2.43 -0.03 -9.41
CA PRO A 190 3.81 0.40 -9.60
C PRO A 190 4.02 1.63 -10.49
N TYR A 191 3.01 2.02 -11.29
CA TYR A 191 3.09 3.21 -12.14
C TYR A 191 2.63 4.44 -11.35
N THR A 192 1.39 4.45 -10.86
CA THR A 192 0.80 5.58 -10.13
C THR A 192 1.42 5.79 -8.75
N GLY A 193 1.97 4.74 -8.11
CA GLY A 193 2.70 4.84 -6.85
C GLY A 193 3.91 5.78 -6.92
N ASN A 194 4.43 6.06 -8.12
CA ASN A 194 5.48 7.05 -8.33
C ASN A 194 5.02 8.49 -8.06
N ALA A 195 3.72 8.78 -8.18
CA ALA A 195 3.17 10.07 -7.79
C ALA A 195 3.25 10.23 -6.28
N VAL A 196 2.97 9.15 -5.53
CA VAL A 196 3.13 9.14 -4.07
C VAL A 196 4.58 9.35 -3.69
N ILE A 197 5.54 8.66 -4.34
CA ILE A 197 6.98 8.91 -4.15
C ILE A 197 7.29 10.40 -4.35
N GLY A 198 6.81 11.01 -5.43
CA GLY A 198 7.00 12.44 -5.71
C GLY A 198 6.48 13.32 -4.58
N VAL A 199 5.24 13.13 -4.13
CA VAL A 199 4.64 13.93 -3.04
C VAL A 199 5.42 13.73 -1.74
N THR A 200 5.78 12.48 -1.42
CA THR A 200 6.55 12.16 -0.21
C THR A 200 7.94 12.80 -0.22
N LEU A 201 8.61 12.91 -1.37
CA LEU A 201 9.88 13.63 -1.49
C LEU A 201 9.74 15.08 -1.04
N ALA A 202 8.68 15.76 -1.45
CA ALA A 202 8.43 17.15 -1.07
C ALA A 202 8.11 17.31 0.42
N LEU A 203 7.35 16.38 0.99
CA LEU A 203 7.01 16.41 2.42
C LEU A 203 8.21 16.10 3.31
N GLU A 204 9.06 15.14 2.91
CA GLU A 204 10.31 14.83 3.63
C GLU A 204 11.31 16.00 3.52
N GLU A 205 11.38 16.66 2.37
CA GLU A 205 12.17 17.88 2.21
C GLU A 205 11.71 18.96 3.20
N GLU A 206 10.40 19.18 3.33
CA GLU A 206 9.89 20.15 4.30
C GLU A 206 10.16 19.72 5.74
N LYS A 207 9.89 18.46 6.09
CA LYS A 207 10.14 17.95 7.44
C LYS A 207 11.62 18.10 7.83
N SER A 208 12.54 18.01 6.88
CA SER A 208 13.97 18.25 7.13
C SER A 208 14.31 19.71 7.45
N ARG A 209 13.46 20.67 7.03
CA ARG A 209 13.61 22.10 7.35
C ARG A 209 12.80 22.49 8.59
N ASN A 210 11.58 22.00 8.69
CA ASN A 210 10.63 22.31 9.74
C ASN A 210 10.44 21.09 10.64
N GLN A 211 11.26 20.99 11.68
CA GLN A 211 11.17 19.90 12.65
C GLN A 211 9.82 19.84 13.39
N GLN A 212 9.05 20.95 13.43
CA GLN A 212 7.71 20.98 14.06
C GLN A 212 6.64 20.28 13.23
N MET A 213 6.88 20.04 11.94
CA MET A 213 5.95 19.29 11.09
C MET A 213 5.74 17.87 11.66
N ALA A 214 4.51 17.50 12.00
CA ALA A 214 4.23 16.20 12.57
C ALA A 214 4.60 15.06 11.57
N PRO A 215 5.40 14.04 11.95
CA PRO A 215 5.81 12.97 11.04
C PRO A 215 4.62 12.17 10.47
N GLU A 216 3.51 12.14 11.19
CA GLU A 216 2.25 11.48 10.82
C GLU A 216 1.66 12.04 9.52
N ILE A 217 2.01 13.28 9.13
CA ILE A 217 1.57 13.91 7.88
C ILE A 217 2.03 13.11 6.67
N ILE A 218 3.29 12.66 6.72
CA ILE A 218 3.89 11.90 5.62
C ILE A 218 3.21 10.54 5.51
N SER A 219 3.05 9.84 6.64
CA SER A 219 2.41 8.53 6.70
C SER A 219 0.95 8.58 6.29
N SER A 220 0.20 9.58 6.78
CA SER A 220 -1.21 9.78 6.45
C SER A 220 -1.42 10.19 5.00
N THR A 221 -0.60 11.08 4.46
CA THR A 221 -0.68 11.49 3.05
C THR A 221 -0.40 10.30 2.12
N LYS A 222 0.61 9.47 2.43
CA LYS A 222 0.84 8.23 1.67
C LYS A 222 -0.38 7.32 1.73
N ALA A 223 -0.90 7.04 2.92
CA ALA A 223 -2.06 6.16 3.10
C ALA A 223 -3.31 6.67 2.34
N ALA A 224 -3.57 7.98 2.41
CA ALA A 224 -4.66 8.64 1.71
C ALA A 224 -4.54 8.53 0.19
N LEU A 225 -3.32 8.60 -0.35
CA LEU A 225 -3.05 8.51 -1.79
C LEU A 225 -2.96 7.07 -2.30
N MET A 226 -2.66 6.08 -1.45
CA MET A 226 -2.53 4.66 -1.85
C MET A 226 -3.82 4.14 -2.50
N GLY A 227 -4.98 4.34 -1.84
CA GLY A 227 -6.28 3.87 -2.33
C GLY A 227 -6.65 4.36 -3.74
N PRO A 228 -6.77 5.68 -3.97
CA PRO A 228 -7.28 6.21 -5.23
C PRO A 228 -6.27 5.96 -6.37
N LEU A 229 -4.98 6.14 -6.10
CA LEU A 229 -3.95 5.92 -7.12
C LEU A 229 -3.76 4.44 -7.45
N SER A 230 -3.96 3.52 -6.50
CA SER A 230 -3.97 2.09 -6.81
C SER A 230 -5.18 1.74 -7.67
N GLY A 231 -6.39 2.18 -7.29
CA GLY A 231 -7.60 1.89 -8.05
C GLY A 231 -7.55 2.40 -9.49
N ILE A 232 -7.02 3.61 -9.70
CA ILE A 232 -6.78 4.15 -11.05
C ILE A 232 -5.73 3.31 -11.79
N GLY A 233 -4.61 2.98 -11.14
CA GLY A 233 -3.53 2.22 -11.78
C GLY A 233 -3.97 0.81 -12.20
N ASP A 234 -4.69 0.11 -11.31
CA ASP A 234 -5.18 -1.24 -11.54
C ASP A 234 -6.26 -1.26 -12.64
N SER A 235 -7.21 -0.32 -12.62
CA SER A 235 -8.29 -0.28 -13.61
C SER A 235 -7.83 0.22 -14.99
N LEU A 236 -7.05 1.31 -15.03
CA LEU A 236 -6.67 1.95 -16.29
C LEU A 236 -5.44 1.29 -16.91
N PHE A 237 -4.35 1.17 -16.18
CA PHE A 237 -3.07 0.72 -16.75
C PHE A 237 -3.01 -0.81 -16.84
N LYS A 238 -3.42 -1.52 -15.79
CA LYS A 238 -3.36 -2.98 -15.77
C LYS A 238 -4.55 -3.63 -16.47
N ALA A 239 -5.78 -3.29 -16.09
CA ALA A 239 -6.96 -3.97 -16.62
C ALA A 239 -7.34 -3.51 -18.03
N THR A 240 -7.25 -2.21 -18.33
CA THR A 240 -7.65 -1.69 -19.64
C THR A 240 -6.48 -1.71 -20.63
N PHE A 241 -5.43 -0.91 -20.37
CA PHE A 241 -4.36 -0.70 -21.35
C PHE A 241 -3.58 -1.99 -21.66
N MET A 242 -3.09 -2.70 -20.63
CA MET A 242 -2.33 -3.93 -20.85
C MET A 242 -3.17 -5.01 -21.55
N THR A 243 -4.44 -5.18 -21.17
CA THR A 243 -5.33 -6.21 -21.75
C THR A 243 -5.63 -5.95 -23.22
N ILE A 244 -5.83 -4.68 -23.62
CA ILE A 244 -6.03 -4.33 -25.04
C ILE A 244 -4.82 -4.76 -25.87
N PHE A 245 -3.61 -4.37 -25.47
CA PHE A 245 -2.40 -4.75 -26.21
C PHE A 245 -2.09 -6.24 -26.10
N ALA A 246 -2.46 -6.90 -25.00
CA ALA A 246 -2.34 -8.36 -24.87
C ALA A 246 -3.27 -9.07 -25.85
N ALA A 247 -4.54 -8.64 -25.96
CA ALA A 247 -5.51 -9.22 -26.88
C ALA A 247 -5.08 -9.04 -28.34
N ILE A 248 -4.62 -7.83 -28.71
CA ILE A 248 -4.11 -7.55 -30.06
C ILE A 248 -2.86 -8.41 -30.35
N GLY A 249 -1.88 -8.40 -29.43
CA GLY A 249 -0.64 -9.16 -29.58
C GLY A 249 -0.88 -10.67 -29.67
N ALA A 250 -1.79 -11.20 -28.86
CA ALA A 250 -2.19 -12.60 -28.90
C ALA A 250 -2.89 -12.96 -30.22
N GLY A 251 -3.85 -12.13 -30.68
CA GLY A 251 -4.54 -12.34 -31.95
C GLY A 251 -3.59 -12.37 -33.15
N MET A 252 -2.60 -11.47 -33.17
CA MET A 252 -1.55 -11.48 -34.19
C MET A 252 -0.67 -12.73 -34.09
N SER A 253 -0.31 -13.15 -32.87
CA SER A 253 0.55 -14.31 -32.65
C SER A 253 -0.12 -15.63 -33.05
N LEU A 254 -1.44 -15.76 -32.83
CA LEU A 254 -2.21 -16.93 -33.26
C LEU A 254 -2.19 -17.13 -34.78
N ASN A 255 -2.08 -16.05 -35.54
CA ASN A 255 -1.92 -16.07 -36.99
C ASN A 255 -0.45 -16.24 -37.44
N GLY A 256 0.46 -16.58 -36.53
CA GLY A 256 1.89 -16.77 -36.82
C GLY A 256 2.69 -15.47 -36.98
N ASN A 257 2.13 -14.30 -36.67
CA ASN A 257 2.82 -13.03 -36.86
C ASN A 257 3.78 -12.73 -35.69
N PHE A 258 5.08 -12.70 -35.97
CA PHE A 258 6.14 -12.43 -34.99
C PHE A 258 6.08 -11.02 -34.36
N LEU A 259 5.33 -10.07 -34.96
CA LEU A 259 5.12 -8.75 -34.39
C LEU A 259 4.15 -8.75 -33.20
N GLY A 260 3.37 -9.82 -32.99
CA GLY A 260 2.40 -9.91 -31.89
C GLY A 260 3.00 -9.59 -30.51
N PRO A 261 4.10 -10.24 -30.10
CA PRO A 261 4.79 -9.91 -28.85
C PRO A 261 5.34 -8.48 -28.80
N ILE A 262 5.77 -7.90 -29.92
CA ILE A 262 6.31 -6.54 -29.97
C ILE A 262 5.19 -5.52 -29.73
N VAL A 263 4.02 -5.73 -30.35
CA VAL A 263 2.82 -4.89 -30.16
C VAL A 263 2.32 -4.96 -28.71
N PHE A 264 2.56 -6.07 -28.01
CA PHE A 264 2.32 -6.15 -26.57
C PHE A 264 3.38 -5.40 -25.75
N ILE A 265 4.67 -5.68 -25.99
CA ILE A 265 5.77 -5.21 -25.13
C ILE A 265 6.00 -3.70 -25.26
N VAL A 266 6.12 -3.17 -26.48
CA VAL A 266 6.59 -1.80 -26.70
C VAL A 266 5.65 -0.76 -26.07
N PRO A 267 4.33 -0.79 -26.31
CA PRO A 267 3.42 0.19 -25.70
C PRO A 267 3.41 0.11 -24.17
N ASN A 268 3.46 -1.11 -23.61
CA ASN A 268 3.47 -1.30 -22.16
C ASN A 268 4.77 -0.78 -21.52
N VAL A 269 5.93 -1.00 -22.15
CA VAL A 269 7.22 -0.48 -21.67
C VAL A 269 7.26 1.05 -21.77
N LEU A 270 6.81 1.62 -22.89
CA LEU A 270 6.76 3.08 -23.05
C LEU A 270 5.86 3.72 -21.99
N LEU A 271 4.64 3.19 -21.81
CA LEU A 271 3.72 3.66 -20.78
C LEU A 271 4.35 3.58 -19.38
N ASN A 272 5.03 2.48 -19.05
CA ASN A 272 5.73 2.29 -17.79
C ASN A 272 6.81 3.38 -17.57
N VAL A 273 7.70 3.57 -18.55
CA VAL A 273 8.80 4.54 -18.46
C VAL A 273 8.28 5.97 -18.35
N PHE A 274 7.32 6.36 -19.20
CA PHE A 274 6.78 7.72 -19.19
C PHE A 274 5.98 8.01 -17.92
N SER A 275 5.05 7.13 -17.56
CA SER A 275 4.20 7.32 -16.37
C SER A 275 5.05 7.48 -15.11
N ARG A 276 6.07 6.63 -14.91
CA ARG A 276 7.02 6.74 -13.78
C ARG A 276 7.68 8.12 -13.71
N TRP A 277 8.28 8.58 -14.80
CA TRP A 277 9.01 9.85 -14.81
C TRP A 277 8.08 11.04 -14.54
N TYR A 278 6.95 11.08 -15.24
CA TYR A 278 6.00 12.19 -15.10
C TYR A 278 5.33 12.18 -13.73
N PHE A 279 4.96 11.03 -13.19
CA PHE A 279 4.36 10.96 -11.86
C PHE A 279 5.33 11.36 -10.74
N ILE A 280 6.61 10.97 -10.78
CA ILE A 280 7.60 11.50 -9.81
C ILE A 280 7.71 13.02 -9.94
N LYS A 281 7.92 13.50 -11.17
CA LYS A 281 8.19 14.93 -11.42
C LYS A 281 7.00 15.82 -11.03
N TYR A 282 5.80 15.45 -11.46
CA TYR A 282 4.59 16.23 -11.15
C TYR A 282 4.13 16.01 -9.71
N GLY A 283 4.28 14.81 -9.16
CA GLY A 283 4.01 14.54 -7.74
C GLY A 283 4.91 15.39 -6.83
N TYR A 284 6.20 15.50 -7.14
CA TYR A 284 7.13 16.34 -6.38
C TYR A 284 6.79 17.83 -6.50
N ARG A 285 6.51 18.33 -7.71
CA ARG A 285 6.07 19.72 -7.91
C ARG A 285 4.76 20.03 -7.19
N PHE A 286 3.80 19.11 -7.25
CA PHE A 286 2.54 19.24 -6.54
C PHE A 286 2.75 19.27 -5.02
N GLY A 287 3.59 18.37 -4.50
CA GLY A 287 3.95 18.36 -3.08
C GLY A 287 4.67 19.64 -2.64
N ILE A 288 5.59 20.18 -3.44
CA ILE A 288 6.25 21.46 -3.12
C ILE A 288 5.24 22.61 -3.10
N LYS A 289 4.33 22.67 -4.08
CA LYS A 289 3.23 23.66 -4.10
C LYS A 289 2.32 23.53 -2.89
N LEU A 290 2.02 22.29 -2.51
CA LEU A 290 1.23 21.98 -1.32
C LEU A 290 1.93 22.58 -0.11
N VAL A 291 3.18 22.20 0.14
CA VAL A 291 3.93 22.71 1.30
C VAL A 291 4.12 24.23 1.27
N SER A 292 4.46 24.83 0.12
CA SER A 292 4.77 26.26 0.03
C SER A 292 3.56 27.16 0.32
N LYS A 293 2.36 26.68 0.02
CA LYS A 293 1.11 27.38 0.33
C LYS A 293 0.67 27.21 1.78
N ILE A 294 1.31 26.32 2.53
CA ILE A 294 0.94 25.95 3.89
C ILE A 294 1.99 26.48 4.90
N ASN A 295 2.61 27.62 4.60
CA ASN A 295 3.47 28.32 5.58
C ASN A 295 2.68 29.09 6.66
N GLU A 296 1.35 28.99 6.65
CA GLU A 296 0.50 29.40 7.77
C GLU A 296 0.23 28.21 8.69
N SER A 297 0.60 28.33 9.97
CA SER A 297 0.59 27.23 10.95
C SER A 297 -0.76 26.51 11.05
N ASN A 298 -1.88 27.21 10.85
CA ASN A 298 -3.23 26.64 10.96
C ASN A 298 -3.64 25.77 9.75
N LEU A 299 -3.06 26.00 8.57
CA LEU A 299 -3.38 25.24 7.36
C LEU A 299 -2.66 23.88 7.32
N ILE A 300 -1.45 23.79 7.90
CA ILE A 300 -0.73 22.51 8.02
C ILE A 300 -1.61 21.57 8.81
N ASP A 301 -2.04 22.02 9.99
CA ASP A 301 -2.90 21.25 10.88
C ASP A 301 -4.20 20.82 10.18
N LYS A 302 -4.92 21.72 9.50
CA LYS A 302 -6.13 21.34 8.75
C LYS A 302 -5.85 20.29 7.66
N PHE A 303 -4.75 20.41 6.92
CA PHE A 303 -4.32 19.41 5.94
C PHE A 303 -3.96 18.07 6.60
N VAL A 304 -3.25 18.08 7.74
CA VAL A 304 -2.93 16.87 8.52
C VAL A 304 -4.20 16.13 8.88
N GLN A 305 -5.19 16.86 9.40
CA GLN A 305 -6.45 16.29 9.82
C GLN A 305 -7.18 15.65 8.62
N ALA A 306 -7.27 16.38 7.51
CA ALA A 306 -7.88 15.89 6.28
C ALA A 306 -7.17 14.62 5.74
N ALA A 307 -5.84 14.62 5.67
CA ALA A 307 -5.05 13.47 5.21
C ALA A 307 -5.19 12.28 6.17
N THR A 308 -5.23 12.53 7.49
CA THR A 308 -5.40 11.49 8.51
C THR A 308 -6.79 10.87 8.43
N ILE A 309 -7.83 11.67 8.24
CA ILE A 309 -9.21 11.20 8.03
C ILE A 309 -9.27 10.25 6.84
N VAL A 310 -8.75 10.68 5.68
CA VAL A 310 -8.77 9.87 4.45
C VAL A 310 -7.95 8.59 4.68
N GLY A 311 -6.73 8.71 5.19
CA GLY A 311 -5.86 7.55 5.38
C GLY A 311 -6.41 6.53 6.37
N LEU A 312 -7.13 6.94 7.43
CA LEU A 312 -7.77 6.01 8.36
C LEU A 312 -8.97 5.30 7.72
N MET A 313 -9.80 6.02 6.98
CA MET A 313 -10.90 5.40 6.21
C MET A 313 -10.38 4.37 5.21
N VAL A 314 -9.33 4.72 4.47
CA VAL A 314 -8.66 3.83 3.50
C VAL A 314 -8.05 2.63 4.23
N THR A 315 -7.35 2.84 5.35
CA THR A 315 -6.75 1.75 6.12
C THR A 315 -7.81 0.76 6.61
N ALA A 316 -8.97 1.23 7.06
CA ALA A 316 -10.08 0.36 7.45
C ALA A 316 -10.61 -0.47 6.27
N ALA A 317 -10.80 0.15 5.10
CA ALA A 317 -11.20 -0.56 3.88
C ALA A 317 -10.16 -1.62 3.46
N MET A 318 -8.89 -1.33 3.66
CA MET A 318 -7.79 -2.26 3.39
C MET A 318 -7.76 -3.42 4.38
N VAL A 319 -8.11 -3.22 5.65
CA VAL A 319 -8.27 -4.31 6.62
C VAL A 319 -9.35 -5.29 6.14
N VAL A 320 -10.53 -4.78 5.78
CA VAL A 320 -11.64 -5.61 5.28
C VAL A 320 -11.27 -6.35 3.99
N SER A 321 -10.54 -5.69 3.10
CA SER A 321 -10.19 -6.27 1.79
C SER A 321 -9.07 -7.30 1.84
N PHE A 322 -8.03 -7.06 2.66
CA PHE A 322 -6.78 -7.83 2.63
C PHE A 322 -6.59 -8.78 3.81
N VAL A 323 -7.32 -8.62 4.92
CA VAL A 323 -7.21 -9.50 6.09
C VAL A 323 -8.38 -10.48 6.10
N LYS A 324 -8.09 -11.79 6.02
CA LYS A 324 -9.13 -12.83 6.08
C LYS A 324 -8.80 -13.90 7.11
N LEU A 325 -9.79 -14.18 7.95
CA LEU A 325 -9.79 -15.25 8.95
C LEU A 325 -11.10 -16.04 8.85
N PRO A 326 -11.27 -16.89 7.82
CA PRO A 326 -12.47 -17.71 7.73
C PRO A 326 -12.45 -18.75 8.85
N ILE A 327 -13.48 -18.79 9.71
CA ILE A 327 -13.64 -19.86 10.69
C ILE A 327 -14.33 -21.06 10.04
N ALA A 328 -13.71 -22.23 10.13
CA ALA A 328 -14.23 -23.49 9.56
C ALA A 328 -15.10 -24.31 10.53
N LEU A 329 -15.22 -23.87 11.80
CA LEU A 329 -16.00 -24.57 12.82
C LEU A 329 -17.48 -24.61 12.46
N GLN A 330 -18.02 -25.81 12.42
CA GLN A 330 -19.42 -26.12 12.15
C GLN A 330 -19.89 -27.19 13.14
N PHE A 331 -21.08 -27.02 13.70
CA PHE A 331 -21.69 -28.00 14.59
C PHE A 331 -23.11 -28.33 14.11
N ILE A 332 -23.54 -29.58 14.32
CA ILE A 332 -24.90 -30.01 14.02
C ILE A 332 -25.70 -29.93 15.32
N SER A 333 -26.72 -29.09 15.34
CA SER A 333 -27.65 -29.00 16.47
C SER A 333 -29.07 -29.20 15.94
N ALA A 334 -29.81 -30.15 16.52
CA ALA A 334 -31.18 -30.49 16.12
C ALA A 334 -31.36 -30.72 14.60
N GLY A 335 -30.41 -31.41 13.96
CA GLY A 335 -30.45 -31.72 12.52
C GLY A 335 -30.12 -30.55 11.58
N LYS A 336 -29.84 -29.36 12.10
CA LYS A 336 -29.38 -28.20 11.31
C LYS A 336 -27.87 -28.00 11.47
N LYS A 337 -27.21 -27.73 10.35
CA LYS A 337 -25.81 -27.34 10.29
C LYS A 337 -25.68 -25.87 10.72
N VAL A 338 -24.99 -25.60 11.81
CA VAL A 338 -24.70 -24.25 12.32
C VAL A 338 -23.23 -23.96 12.07
N VAL A 339 -22.95 -22.92 11.29
CA VAL A 339 -21.59 -22.49 10.99
C VAL A 339 -21.22 -21.33 11.92
N VAL A 340 -20.13 -21.46 12.69
CA VAL A 340 -19.71 -20.43 13.66
C VAL A 340 -19.45 -19.10 12.98
N GLN A 341 -18.85 -19.12 11.78
CA GLN A 341 -18.59 -17.92 10.98
C GLN A 341 -19.89 -17.14 10.71
N GLU A 342 -20.98 -17.83 10.34
CA GLU A 342 -22.27 -17.18 10.04
C GLU A 342 -22.87 -16.54 11.29
N LEU A 343 -22.72 -17.17 12.47
CA LEU A 343 -23.18 -16.58 13.74
C LEU A 343 -22.40 -15.30 14.09
N LEU A 344 -21.08 -15.30 13.88
CA LEU A 344 -20.26 -14.11 14.10
C LEU A 344 -20.61 -13.00 13.10
N ASP A 345 -20.80 -13.36 11.84
CA ASP A 345 -21.15 -12.41 10.78
C ASP A 345 -22.57 -11.85 10.96
N GLN A 346 -23.48 -12.56 11.65
CA GLN A 346 -24.77 -12.02 12.07
C GLN A 346 -24.65 -10.93 13.16
N ILE A 347 -23.65 -11.03 14.04
CA ILE A 347 -23.41 -10.01 15.08
C ILE A 347 -22.74 -8.80 14.44
N LEU A 348 -21.60 -9.01 13.79
CA LEU A 348 -20.86 -7.99 13.07
C LEU A 348 -19.99 -8.67 11.98
N PRO A 349 -20.34 -8.53 10.70
CA PRO A 349 -19.52 -9.07 9.63
C PRO A 349 -18.12 -8.43 9.66
N GLY A 350 -17.08 -9.18 9.32
CA GLY A 350 -15.71 -8.65 9.31
C GLY A 350 -15.12 -8.34 10.71
N LEU A 351 -15.77 -8.76 11.80
CA LEU A 351 -15.30 -8.56 13.17
C LEU A 351 -13.90 -9.13 13.40
N LEU A 352 -13.64 -10.35 12.90
CA LEU A 352 -12.38 -11.06 13.13
C LEU A 352 -11.17 -10.34 12.48
N PRO A 353 -11.19 -9.96 11.19
CA PRO A 353 -10.16 -9.13 10.58
C PRO A 353 -9.83 -7.86 11.37
N VAL A 354 -10.86 -7.12 11.81
CA VAL A 354 -10.68 -5.89 12.58
C VAL A 354 -10.11 -6.18 13.96
N ALA A 355 -10.65 -7.18 14.66
CA ALA A 355 -10.19 -7.57 15.99
C ALA A 355 -8.71 -7.96 15.99
N VAL A 356 -8.28 -8.80 15.04
CA VAL A 356 -6.86 -9.19 14.92
C VAL A 356 -5.97 -7.99 14.64
N THR A 357 -6.40 -7.09 13.75
CA THR A 357 -5.66 -5.86 13.45
C THR A 357 -5.52 -4.96 14.68
N LEU A 358 -6.58 -4.78 15.46
CA LEU A 358 -6.57 -3.98 16.68
C LEU A 358 -5.73 -4.63 17.80
N ILE A 359 -5.74 -5.97 17.91
CA ILE A 359 -4.85 -6.72 18.82
C ILE A 359 -3.39 -6.47 18.42
N TYR A 360 -3.07 -6.55 17.14
CA TYR A 360 -1.72 -6.27 16.65
C TYR A 360 -1.33 -4.82 16.92
N TYR A 361 -2.21 -3.85 16.67
CA TYR A 361 -1.98 -2.45 17.02
C TYR A 361 -1.65 -2.26 18.51
N LYS A 362 -2.36 -2.96 19.40
CA LYS A 362 -2.09 -2.93 20.84
C LYS A 362 -0.73 -3.55 21.20
N ILE A 363 -0.35 -4.66 20.57
CA ILE A 363 0.96 -5.31 20.76
C ILE A 363 2.09 -4.38 20.29
N LEU A 364 1.92 -3.79 19.10
CA LEU A 364 2.87 -2.85 18.49
C LEU A 364 3.11 -1.61 19.34
N ASN A 365 2.09 -1.14 20.07
CA ASN A 365 2.24 -0.01 21.00
C ASN A 365 2.90 -0.39 22.32
N LYS A 366 2.86 -1.66 22.73
CA LYS A 366 3.43 -2.13 24.00
C LYS A 366 4.86 -2.64 23.91
N SER A 367 5.32 -3.08 22.74
CA SER A 367 6.62 -3.75 22.60
C SER A 367 7.43 -3.23 21.41
N GLN A 368 8.71 -2.95 21.64
CA GLN A 368 9.70 -2.64 20.59
C GLN A 368 9.90 -3.81 19.61
N LYS A 369 9.67 -5.05 20.06
CA LYS A 369 9.70 -6.27 19.23
C LYS A 369 8.32 -6.66 18.70
N GLY A 370 7.33 -5.77 18.80
CA GLY A 370 5.94 -6.05 18.45
C GLY A 370 5.76 -6.61 17.03
N ASN A 371 6.49 -6.09 16.04
CA ASN A 371 6.41 -6.56 14.65
C ASN A 371 6.68 -8.08 14.54
N TYR A 372 7.79 -8.54 15.12
CA TYR A 372 8.17 -9.96 15.10
C TYR A 372 7.16 -10.83 15.84
N ILE A 373 6.63 -10.35 16.96
CA ILE A 373 5.59 -11.05 17.73
C ILE A 373 4.34 -11.23 16.87
N CYS A 374 3.87 -10.18 16.21
CA CYS A 374 2.68 -10.24 15.36
C CYS A 374 2.87 -11.20 14.17
N ILE A 375 4.05 -11.21 13.54
CA ILE A 375 4.38 -12.15 12.45
C ILE A 375 4.31 -13.59 12.96
N VAL A 376 5.03 -13.91 14.05
CA VAL A 376 5.03 -15.27 14.61
C VAL A 376 3.61 -15.68 15.00
N LEU A 377 2.84 -14.77 15.60
CA LEU A 377 1.46 -15.01 15.98
C LEU A 377 0.57 -15.28 14.75
N SER A 378 0.78 -14.60 13.62
CA SER A 378 0.07 -14.91 12.36
C SER A 378 0.35 -16.34 11.88
N PHE A 379 1.61 -16.80 11.94
CA PHE A 379 1.99 -18.17 11.59
C PHE A 379 1.36 -19.19 12.55
N VAL A 380 1.40 -18.91 13.85
CA VAL A 380 0.79 -19.77 14.86
C VAL A 380 -0.72 -19.88 14.62
N ILE A 381 -1.42 -18.76 14.45
CA ILE A 381 -2.86 -18.74 14.19
C ILE A 381 -3.19 -19.48 12.89
N GLY A 382 -2.46 -19.22 11.80
CA GLY A 382 -2.73 -19.84 10.50
C GLY A 382 -2.48 -21.35 10.47
N ILE A 383 -1.34 -21.81 11.00
CA ILE A 383 -0.96 -23.23 10.99
C ILE A 383 -1.79 -24.02 12.02
N PHE A 384 -1.81 -23.60 13.28
CA PHE A 384 -2.54 -24.33 14.31
C PHE A 384 -4.05 -24.20 14.15
N GLY A 385 -4.55 -23.03 13.70
CA GLY A 385 -5.96 -22.86 13.39
C GLY A 385 -6.45 -23.85 12.34
N LYS A 386 -5.65 -24.11 11.29
CA LYS A 386 -5.96 -25.15 10.30
C LYS A 386 -5.80 -26.57 10.84
N LEU A 387 -4.74 -26.84 11.61
CA LEU A 387 -4.49 -28.17 12.19
C LEU A 387 -5.64 -28.62 13.12
N PHE A 388 -6.22 -27.70 13.90
CA PHE A 388 -7.32 -27.99 14.81
C PHE A 388 -8.71 -27.79 14.17
N GLY A 389 -8.79 -27.50 12.87
CA GLY A 389 -10.05 -27.27 12.16
C GLY A 389 -10.81 -26.00 12.60
N ILE A 390 -10.12 -25.06 13.24
CA ILE A 390 -10.68 -23.78 13.66
C ILE A 390 -10.81 -22.82 12.47
N LEU A 391 -9.77 -22.75 11.63
CA LEU A 391 -9.70 -21.90 10.42
C LEU A 391 -9.94 -22.67 9.13
#